data_AF-A0A829Z6D1-F1
#
_entry.id   AF-A0A829Z6D1-F1
#
_cell.length_a   1.000
_cell.length_b   1.000
_cell.length_c   1.000
_cell.angle_alpha   90.00
_cell.angle_beta   90.00
_cell.angle_gamma   90.00
#
_symmetry.space_group_name_H-M   'P 1'
#
loop_
_entity.id
_entity.type
_entity.pdbx_description
1 polymer ?
#
loop_
_entity_poly.entity_id
_entity_poly.type
_entity_poly.pdbx_seq_one_letter_code
_entity_poly.pdbx_strand_id
1 'polypeptide(L)'
;MIYKEWINELEIEIDYYSAFIKAWIAFNSWYRKQYKYRQDRKIIEEIKSNNNEFKDNIETLLDLSLTSDNALKFREDLRNLQQALSAATIVTQERDGDRLQISFSDIAISNPKRKLSENYNRTHYELTRDHEGIKVLLHKKNDSSIIYFEYNQNNYDLSIIESHPDFQKLSPEQQGQCKAFYKEIKPYNTESVLTSDKNGKTVFIEERARVSRGIVEVLYLLRCSLMHGEVKPSKNASEVYKYAYLVLFAILKNMV
;
A
#
# COMPACT_ATOMS: atom_id res chain seq x y z
N MET A 1 -35.65 -26.97 -21.51
CA MET A 1 -36.68 -27.01 -20.45
C MET A 1 -36.66 -25.62 -19.82
N ILE A 2 -37.75 -24.87 -19.96
CA ILE A 2 -37.83 -23.41 -19.74
C ILE A 2 -37.31 -22.97 -18.36
N TYR A 3 -37.41 -23.80 -17.32
CA TYR A 3 -36.90 -23.47 -15.98
C TYR A 3 -35.37 -23.26 -15.93
N LYS A 4 -34.59 -23.90 -16.82
CA LYS A 4 -33.13 -23.68 -16.91
C LYS A 4 -32.79 -22.30 -17.50
N GLU A 5 -33.62 -21.81 -18.41
CA GLU A 5 -33.48 -20.47 -18.98
C GLU A 5 -33.80 -19.43 -17.90
N TRP A 6 -34.87 -19.63 -17.13
CA TRP A 6 -35.15 -18.78 -15.95
C TRP A 6 -34.04 -18.80 -14.90
N ILE A 7 -33.40 -19.95 -14.65
CA ILE A 7 -32.24 -20.02 -13.74
C ILE A 7 -31.08 -19.17 -14.24
N ASN A 8 -30.83 -19.11 -15.55
CA ASN A 8 -29.79 -18.26 -16.11
C ASN A 8 -30.17 -16.77 -16.03
N GLU A 9 -31.45 -16.42 -16.20
CA GLU A 9 -31.97 -15.05 -16.01
C GLU A 9 -32.00 -14.60 -14.54
N LEU A 10 -31.89 -15.54 -13.57
CA LEU A 10 -31.73 -15.21 -12.15
C LEU A 10 -30.32 -14.72 -11.80
N GLU A 11 -29.34 -14.86 -12.71
CA GLU A 11 -27.97 -14.37 -12.50
C GLU A 11 -27.96 -12.84 -12.62
N ILE A 12 -28.46 -12.17 -11.58
CA ILE A 12 -28.37 -10.72 -11.44
C ILE A 12 -26.90 -10.39 -11.17
N GLU A 13 -26.20 -9.92 -12.20
CA GLU A 13 -24.86 -9.35 -12.04
C GLU A 13 -24.98 -8.01 -11.30
N ILE A 14 -24.78 -8.05 -9.99
CA ILE A 14 -24.65 -6.84 -9.19
C ILE A 14 -23.36 -6.13 -9.65
N ASP A 15 -23.49 -4.86 -10.03
CA ASP A 15 -22.34 -4.01 -10.33
C ASP A 15 -21.60 -3.63 -9.04
N TYR A 16 -20.70 -4.51 -8.63
CA TYR A 16 -19.87 -4.31 -7.45
C TYR A 16 -18.81 -3.22 -7.64
N TYR A 17 -18.47 -2.82 -8.86
CA TYR A 17 -17.61 -1.66 -9.09
C TYR A 17 -18.31 -0.39 -8.62
N SER A 18 -19.55 -0.18 -9.07
CA SER A 18 -20.37 0.96 -8.65
C SER A 18 -20.69 0.90 -7.15
N ALA A 19 -20.98 -0.29 -6.61
CA ALA A 19 -21.21 -0.46 -5.17
C ALA A 19 -19.99 -0.07 -4.33
N PHE A 20 -18.80 -0.51 -4.75
CA PHE A 20 -17.55 -0.16 -4.09
C PHE A 20 -17.25 1.35 -4.16
N ILE A 21 -17.43 1.97 -5.33
CA ILE A 21 -17.26 3.43 -5.48
C ILE A 21 -18.23 4.19 -4.58
N LYS A 22 -19.49 3.76 -4.47
CA LYS A 22 -20.47 4.39 -3.58
C LYS A 22 -20.05 4.28 -2.10
N ALA A 23 -19.56 3.13 -1.67
CA ALA A 23 -18.99 2.98 -0.32
C ALA A 23 -17.75 3.86 -0.12
N TRP A 24 -16.89 3.96 -1.14
CA TRP A 24 -15.72 4.84 -1.10
C TRP A 24 -16.10 6.33 -0.99
N ILE A 25 -17.18 6.78 -1.65
CA ILE A 25 -17.66 8.16 -1.52
C ILE A 25 -18.07 8.47 -0.06
N ALA A 26 -18.72 7.52 0.62
CA ALA A 26 -19.05 7.67 2.04
C ALA A 26 -17.78 7.75 2.91
N PHE A 27 -16.81 6.87 2.66
CA PHE A 27 -15.50 6.92 3.32
C PHE A 27 -14.75 8.25 3.07
N ASN A 28 -14.76 8.73 1.82
CA ASN A 28 -14.18 10.01 1.41
C ASN A 28 -14.86 11.18 2.13
N SER A 29 -16.19 11.17 2.22
CA SER A 29 -16.93 12.18 2.96
C SER A 29 -16.55 12.21 4.46
N TRP A 30 -16.40 11.04 5.07
CA TRP A 30 -15.93 10.93 6.45
C TRP A 30 -14.50 11.49 6.60
N TYR A 31 -13.51 10.99 5.85
CA TYR A 31 -12.13 11.44 6.06
C TYR A 31 -11.90 12.89 5.66
N ARG A 32 -12.65 13.44 4.69
CA ARG A 32 -12.57 14.86 4.32
C ARG A 32 -13.10 15.80 5.41
N LYS A 33 -13.98 15.29 6.28
CA LYS A 33 -14.42 16.01 7.48
C LYS A 33 -13.35 15.99 8.58
N GLN A 34 -12.60 14.89 8.69
CA GLN A 34 -11.60 14.70 9.76
C GLN A 34 -10.24 15.35 9.44
N TYR A 35 -9.81 15.35 8.19
CA TYR A 35 -8.46 15.75 7.78
C TYR A 35 -8.47 16.95 6.82
N LYS A 36 -7.52 17.88 7.02
CA LYS A 36 -7.42 19.12 6.22
C LYS A 36 -6.60 18.97 4.93
N TYR A 37 -5.93 17.84 4.73
CA TYR A 37 -5.08 17.63 3.55
C TYR A 37 -5.92 17.55 2.27
N ARG A 38 -5.38 18.05 1.15
CA ARG A 38 -6.05 17.95 -0.17
C ARG A 38 -5.79 16.61 -0.87
N GLN A 39 -4.60 16.05 -0.69
CA GLN A 39 -4.15 14.83 -1.37
C GLN A 39 -4.66 13.60 -0.62
N ASP A 40 -5.41 12.72 -1.30
CA ASP A 40 -5.95 11.48 -0.71
C ASP A 40 -4.84 10.64 -0.07
N ARG A 41 -3.71 10.44 -0.76
CA ARG A 41 -2.58 9.65 -0.25
C ARG A 41 -2.10 10.10 1.12
N LYS A 42 -2.00 11.42 1.35
CA LYS A 42 -1.57 11.96 2.65
C LYS A 42 -2.56 11.61 3.75
N ILE A 43 -3.87 11.69 3.47
CA ILE A 43 -4.91 11.32 4.43
C ILE A 43 -4.86 9.82 4.73
N ILE A 44 -4.68 8.98 3.70
CA ILE A 44 -4.57 7.54 3.87
C ILE A 44 -3.35 7.16 4.73
N GLU A 45 -2.21 7.82 4.57
CA GLU A 45 -1.05 7.62 5.45
C GLU A 45 -1.33 8.01 6.90
N GLU A 46 -2.07 9.09 7.13
CA GLU A 46 -2.50 9.52 8.48
C GLU A 46 -3.44 8.50 9.12
N ILE A 47 -4.41 7.97 8.37
CA ILE A 47 -5.34 6.93 8.84
C ILE A 47 -4.59 5.63 9.20
N LYS A 48 -3.55 5.27 8.44
CA LYS A 48 -2.74 4.08 8.72
C LYS A 48 -1.82 4.27 9.94
N SER A 49 -1.26 5.46 10.10
CA SER A 49 -0.18 5.72 11.06
C SER A 49 -0.68 6.14 12.43
N ASN A 50 -1.81 6.85 12.50
CA ASN A 50 -2.34 7.43 13.73
C ASN A 50 -3.61 6.72 14.18
N ASN A 51 -3.91 6.81 15.48
CA ASN A 51 -5.17 6.29 16.01
C ASN A 51 -6.34 7.14 15.50
N ASN A 52 -7.38 6.46 15.05
CA ASN A 52 -8.58 7.07 14.50
C ASN A 52 -9.72 6.05 14.51
N GLU A 53 -10.93 6.57 14.51
CA GLU A 53 -12.17 5.78 14.56
C GLU A 53 -12.22 4.67 13.50
N PHE A 54 -11.79 4.93 12.26
CA PHE A 54 -11.84 3.93 11.19
C PHE A 54 -10.90 2.75 11.48
N LYS A 55 -9.67 3.03 11.93
CA LYS A 55 -8.71 2.00 12.34
C LYS A 55 -9.21 1.21 13.55
N ASP A 56 -9.77 1.88 14.55
CA ASP A 56 -10.29 1.25 15.78
C ASP A 56 -11.45 0.29 15.47
N ASN A 57 -12.31 0.67 14.52
CA ASN A 57 -13.41 -0.19 14.05
C ASN A 57 -12.91 -1.45 13.34
N ILE A 58 -11.89 -1.33 12.49
CA ILE A 58 -11.26 -2.51 11.87
C ILE A 58 -10.68 -3.43 12.94
N GLU A 59 -9.91 -2.89 13.89
CA GLU A 59 -9.29 -3.69 14.96
C GLU A 59 -10.32 -4.37 15.86
N THR A 60 -11.47 -3.73 16.08
CA THR A 60 -12.61 -4.32 16.79
C THR A 60 -13.21 -5.48 16.02
N LEU A 61 -13.47 -5.33 14.71
CA LEU A 61 -14.02 -6.40 13.87
C LEU A 61 -13.02 -7.56 13.67
N LEU A 62 -11.71 -7.29 13.76
CA LEU A 62 -10.66 -8.30 13.74
C LEU A 62 -10.51 -9.06 15.06
N ASP A 63 -11.10 -8.58 16.16
CA ASP A 63 -11.01 -9.25 17.45
C ASP A 63 -11.67 -10.63 17.40
N LEU A 64 -10.88 -11.68 17.62
CA LEU A 64 -11.36 -13.07 17.58
C LEU A 64 -12.31 -13.41 18.73
N SER A 65 -12.28 -12.65 19.82
CA SER A 65 -13.23 -12.80 20.92
C SER A 65 -14.61 -12.24 20.58
N LEU A 66 -14.70 -11.35 19.58
CA LEU A 66 -15.96 -10.77 19.13
C LEU A 66 -16.69 -11.73 18.19
N THR A 67 -17.75 -12.36 18.69
CA THR A 67 -18.51 -13.40 18.00
C THR A 67 -19.83 -12.93 17.39
N SER A 68 -20.04 -11.61 17.29
CA SER A 68 -21.22 -11.07 16.60
C SER A 68 -21.22 -11.46 15.13
N ASP A 69 -22.41 -11.67 14.56
CA ASP A 69 -22.57 -12.04 13.14
C ASP A 69 -21.85 -11.06 12.21
N ASN A 70 -21.89 -9.76 12.53
CA ASN A 70 -21.19 -8.73 11.77
C ASN A 70 -19.66 -8.94 11.78
N ALA A 71 -19.07 -9.24 12.93
CA ALA A 71 -17.63 -9.44 13.05
C ALA A 71 -17.18 -10.76 12.39
N LEU A 72 -17.98 -11.83 12.54
CA LEU A 72 -17.74 -13.10 11.85
C LEU A 72 -17.80 -12.92 10.33
N LYS A 73 -18.83 -12.21 9.84
CA LYS A 73 -19.01 -11.96 8.42
C LYS A 73 -17.91 -11.08 7.84
N PHE A 74 -17.51 -10.02 8.56
CA PHE A 74 -16.37 -9.20 8.18
C PHE A 74 -15.09 -10.01 7.99
N ARG A 75 -14.76 -10.90 8.93
CA ARG A 75 -13.55 -11.75 8.84
C ARG A 75 -13.64 -12.76 7.69
N GLU A 76 -14.83 -13.27 7.40
CA GLU A 76 -15.08 -14.13 6.25
C GLU A 76 -14.87 -13.36 4.93
N ASP A 77 -15.51 -12.19 4.79
CA ASP A 77 -15.40 -11.37 3.59
C ASP A 77 -13.98 -10.84 3.37
N LEU A 78 -13.23 -10.55 4.44
CA LEU A 78 -11.81 -10.20 4.37
C LEU A 78 -10.94 -11.36 3.85
N ARG A 79 -11.21 -12.60 4.29
CA ARG A 79 -10.53 -13.80 3.75
C ARG A 79 -10.87 -14.00 2.27
N ASN A 80 -12.13 -13.81 1.91
CA ASN A 80 -12.56 -13.91 0.51
C ASN A 80 -11.93 -12.82 -0.36
N LEU A 81 -11.75 -11.60 0.15
CA LEU A 81 -11.02 -10.54 -0.54
C LEU A 81 -9.56 -10.94 -0.80
N GLN A 82 -8.88 -11.52 0.19
CA GLN A 82 -7.51 -12.01 0.02
C GLN A 82 -7.43 -13.10 -1.07
N GLN A 83 -8.37 -14.03 -1.08
CA GLN A 83 -8.43 -15.08 -2.09
C GLN A 83 -8.71 -14.52 -3.49
N ALA A 84 -9.68 -13.60 -3.60
CA ALA A 84 -10.02 -12.95 -4.87
C ALA A 84 -8.84 -12.14 -5.44
N LEU A 85 -8.11 -11.40 -4.60
CA LEU A 85 -6.91 -10.66 -5.02
C LEU A 85 -5.81 -11.58 -5.56
N SER A 86 -5.69 -12.78 -4.97
CA SER A 86 -4.74 -13.79 -5.43
C SER A 86 -5.13 -14.37 -6.80
N ALA A 87 -6.42 -14.38 -7.14
CA ALA A 87 -6.97 -14.95 -8.37
C ALA A 87 -7.15 -13.96 -9.54
N ALA A 88 -7.29 -12.65 -9.26
CA ALA A 88 -7.67 -11.65 -10.26
C ALA A 88 -6.49 -10.81 -10.82
N THR A 89 -5.28 -10.90 -10.23
CA THR A 89 -4.09 -10.12 -10.59
C THR A 89 -4.41 -8.64 -10.88
N ILE A 90 -5.08 -7.97 -9.94
CA ILE A 90 -5.37 -6.53 -10.06
C ILE A 90 -4.08 -5.75 -9.81
N VAL A 91 -3.77 -4.80 -10.68
CA VAL A 91 -2.54 -3.99 -10.61
C VAL A 91 -2.86 -2.51 -10.40
N THR A 92 -1.88 -1.76 -9.91
CA THR A 92 -1.96 -0.31 -9.80
C THR A 92 -0.62 0.37 -10.10
N GLN A 93 -0.66 1.58 -10.65
CA GLN A 93 0.51 2.44 -10.90
C GLN A 93 0.73 3.51 -9.82
N GLU A 94 -0.04 3.52 -8.72
CA GLU A 94 0.09 4.55 -7.67
C GLU A 94 1.45 4.55 -6.93
N ARG A 95 2.28 3.53 -7.13
CA ARG A 95 3.58 3.42 -6.46
C ARG A 95 4.68 3.43 -7.51
N ASP A 96 5.47 4.49 -7.49
CA ASP A 96 6.73 4.65 -8.25
C ASP A 96 6.62 4.48 -9.78
N GLY A 97 5.40 4.55 -10.33
CA GLY A 97 5.13 4.41 -11.78
C GLY A 97 5.10 2.97 -12.30
N ASP A 98 5.49 1.99 -11.48
CA ASP A 98 5.47 0.58 -11.84
C ASP A 98 4.09 -0.05 -11.58
N ARG A 99 3.67 -0.97 -12.45
CA ARG A 99 2.44 -1.76 -12.26
C ARG A 99 2.67 -2.83 -11.20
N LEU A 100 2.23 -2.56 -9.97
CA LEU A 100 2.32 -3.51 -8.86
C LEU A 100 1.01 -4.24 -8.65
N GLN A 101 1.07 -5.55 -8.45
CA GLN A 101 -0.10 -6.34 -8.05
C GLN A 101 -0.54 -5.93 -6.64
N ILE A 102 -1.84 -5.68 -6.48
CA ILE A 102 -2.45 -5.39 -5.19
C ILE A 102 -2.59 -6.71 -4.43
N SER A 103 -1.93 -6.81 -3.28
CA SER A 103 -1.96 -8.00 -2.42
C SER A 103 -1.74 -7.64 -0.95
N PHE A 104 -2.23 -8.50 -0.06
CA PHE A 104 -1.93 -8.45 1.38
C PHE A 104 -0.53 -8.98 1.74
N SER A 105 0.17 -9.62 0.79
CA SER A 105 1.58 -10.01 0.95
C SER A 105 2.55 -8.84 0.76
N ASP A 106 2.12 -7.78 0.08
CA ASP A 106 3.00 -6.70 -0.43
C ASP A 106 2.42 -5.31 -0.12
N ILE A 107 2.19 -5.05 1.18
CA ILE A 107 1.68 -3.78 1.68
C ILE A 107 2.84 -2.78 1.81
N ALA A 108 2.74 -1.62 1.14
CA ALA A 108 3.70 -0.54 1.34
C ALA A 108 3.43 0.17 2.67
N ILE A 109 4.47 0.19 3.49
CA ILE A 109 4.52 0.93 4.74
C ILE A 109 5.58 2.01 4.60
N SER A 110 5.24 3.24 5.01
CA SER A 110 6.19 4.34 5.05
C SER A 110 7.44 3.92 5.82
N ASN A 111 8.59 4.02 5.16
CA ASN A 111 9.86 3.73 5.78
C ASN A 111 10.18 4.85 6.79
N PRO A 112 10.33 4.56 8.09
CA PRO A 112 10.70 5.58 9.08
C PRO A 112 12.14 6.08 8.86
N LYS A 113 13.00 5.28 8.23
CA LYS A 113 14.36 5.67 7.89
C LYS A 113 14.32 6.71 6.76
N ARG A 114 14.54 7.96 7.15
CA ARG A 114 14.56 9.13 6.27
C ARG A 114 15.96 9.69 6.06
N LYS A 115 16.90 9.39 6.96
CA LYS A 115 18.26 9.88 6.87
C LYS A 115 19.24 8.74 7.11
N LEU A 116 20.36 8.78 6.40
CA LEU A 116 21.52 7.95 6.59
C LEU A 116 22.75 8.85 6.51
N SER A 117 23.67 8.71 7.47
CA SER A 117 24.95 9.41 7.50
C SER A 117 25.99 8.42 8.02
N GLU A 118 26.78 7.85 7.11
CA GLU A 118 27.68 6.74 7.43
C GLU A 118 29.00 6.86 6.68
N ASN A 119 30.06 6.34 7.30
CA ASN A 119 31.37 6.22 6.66
C ASN A 119 31.54 4.83 6.06
N TYR A 120 32.02 4.76 4.82
CA TYR A 120 32.49 3.51 4.23
C TYR A 120 33.83 3.76 3.55
N ASN A 121 34.86 3.06 4.04
CA ASN A 121 36.26 3.27 3.65
C ASN A 121 36.68 4.75 3.75
N ARG A 122 37.02 5.38 2.62
CA ARG A 122 37.52 6.77 2.55
C ARG A 122 36.43 7.78 2.19
N THR A 123 35.17 7.35 2.12
CA THR A 123 34.03 8.18 1.72
C THR A 123 33.01 8.26 2.86
N HIS A 124 32.46 9.46 3.05
CA HIS A 124 31.28 9.70 3.89
C HIS A 124 30.05 9.83 2.98
N TYR A 125 28.95 9.23 3.38
CA TYR A 125 27.70 9.18 2.63
C TYR A 125 26.60 9.82 3.47
N GLU A 126 26.01 10.89 2.96
CA GLU A 126 24.82 11.52 3.53
C GLU A 126 23.66 11.42 2.55
N LEU A 127 22.61 10.70 2.96
CA LEU A 127 21.39 10.56 2.19
C LEU A 127 20.22 10.99 3.06
N THR A 128 19.40 11.92 2.56
CA THR A 128 18.23 12.42 3.29
C THR A 128 17.01 12.42 2.37
N ARG A 129 15.88 11.95 2.88
CA ARG A 129 14.55 12.01 2.27
C ARG A 129 13.64 12.85 3.15
N ASP A 130 13.15 13.94 2.61
CA ASP A 130 12.24 14.86 3.28
C ASP A 130 11.07 15.25 2.36
N HIS A 131 10.44 16.40 2.63
CA HIS A 131 9.32 16.90 1.83
C HIS A 131 9.76 17.58 0.53
N GLU A 132 11.01 18.00 0.42
CA GLU A 132 11.58 18.66 -0.75
C GLU A 132 12.16 17.65 -1.75
N GLY A 133 12.47 16.45 -1.28
CA GLY A 133 12.83 15.33 -2.14
C GLY A 133 13.86 14.43 -1.47
N ILE A 134 14.83 13.97 -2.26
CA ILE A 134 15.94 13.16 -1.80
C ILE A 134 17.25 13.86 -2.15
N LYS A 135 18.04 14.12 -1.12
CA LYS A 135 19.40 14.63 -1.22
C LYS A 135 20.40 13.48 -1.06
N VAL A 136 21.35 13.40 -1.98
CA VAL A 136 22.48 12.48 -1.94
C VAL A 136 23.77 13.30 -1.96
N LEU A 137 24.61 13.14 -0.94
CA LEU A 137 25.90 13.80 -0.83
C LEU A 137 26.97 12.77 -0.44
N LEU A 138 28.00 12.67 -1.27
CA LEU A 138 29.20 11.87 -1.02
C LEU A 138 30.40 12.81 -0.95
N HIS A 139 31.18 12.72 0.11
CA HIS A 139 32.42 13.48 0.24
C HIS A 139 33.52 12.64 0.88
N LYS A 140 34.75 13.16 0.88
CA LYS A 140 35.88 12.48 1.52
C LYS A 140 35.64 12.38 3.02
N LYS A 141 35.93 11.20 3.58
CA LYS A 141 35.86 10.96 5.02
C LYS A 141 36.78 11.96 5.75
N ASN A 142 36.22 12.61 6.77
CA ASN A 142 36.86 13.65 7.59
C ASN A 142 37.25 14.95 6.84
N ASP A 143 36.79 15.14 5.61
CA ASP A 143 37.06 16.34 4.82
C ASP A 143 35.88 16.62 3.86
N SER A 144 34.89 17.37 4.36
CA SER A 144 33.66 17.69 3.62
C SER A 144 33.85 18.70 2.49
N SER A 145 35.04 19.30 2.36
CA SER A 145 35.37 20.19 1.24
C SER A 145 35.59 19.44 -0.07
N ILE A 146 35.97 18.15 0.02
CA ILE A 146 36.19 17.30 -1.15
C ILE A 146 34.92 16.50 -1.41
N ILE A 147 34.03 17.09 -2.22
CA ILE A 147 32.78 16.46 -2.66
C ILE A 147 33.06 15.53 -3.84
N TYR A 148 32.62 14.28 -3.73
CA TYR A 148 32.68 13.31 -4.81
C TYR A 148 31.41 13.36 -5.67
N PHE A 149 30.25 13.55 -5.04
CA PHE A 149 28.96 13.62 -5.72
C PHE A 149 27.94 14.36 -4.85
N GLU A 150 27.15 15.26 -5.44
CA GLU A 150 26.00 15.88 -4.79
C GLU A 150 24.86 15.96 -5.80
N TYR A 151 23.68 15.47 -5.41
CA TYR A 151 22.49 15.55 -6.25
C TYR A 151 21.21 15.58 -5.42
N ASN A 152 20.23 16.37 -5.89
CA ASN A 152 18.90 16.46 -5.32
C ASN A 152 17.88 16.04 -6.38
N GLN A 153 16.94 15.19 -5.99
CA GLN A 153 15.81 14.77 -6.84
C GLN A 153 14.49 14.92 -6.11
N ASN A 154 13.43 15.18 -6.86
CA ASN A 154 12.10 15.38 -6.29
C ASN A 154 11.42 14.05 -5.91
N ASN A 155 11.68 12.98 -6.68
CA ASN A 155 11.05 11.66 -6.51
C ASN A 155 12.12 10.60 -6.23
N TYR A 156 11.73 9.49 -5.60
CA TYR A 156 12.62 8.36 -5.42
C TYR A 156 12.79 7.59 -6.73
N ASP A 157 13.92 7.80 -7.41
CA ASP A 157 14.26 7.06 -8.62
C ASP A 157 15.76 6.78 -8.68
N LEU A 158 16.12 5.52 -8.44
CA LEU A 158 17.52 5.10 -8.48
C LEU A 158 18.10 5.22 -9.90
N SER A 159 17.28 5.07 -10.95
CA SER A 159 17.73 5.13 -12.34
C SER A 159 18.23 6.53 -12.72
N ILE A 160 17.64 7.59 -12.15
CA ILE A 160 18.10 8.97 -12.33
C ILE A 160 19.50 9.14 -11.74
N ILE A 161 19.73 8.63 -10.53
CA ILE A 161 21.05 8.65 -9.89
C ILE A 161 22.07 7.86 -10.73
N GLU A 162 21.68 6.66 -11.17
CA GLU A 162 22.54 5.80 -11.98
C GLU A 162 22.90 6.45 -13.31
N SER A 163 21.97 7.14 -13.97
CA SER A 163 22.22 7.82 -15.24
C SER A 163 23.01 9.14 -15.11
N HIS A 164 23.22 9.66 -13.89
CA HIS A 164 23.88 10.95 -13.70
C HIS A 164 25.38 10.90 -14.10
N PRO A 165 25.87 11.82 -14.96
CA PRO A 165 27.25 11.79 -15.45
C PRO A 165 28.32 11.79 -14.36
N ASP A 166 28.13 12.58 -13.30
CA ASP A 166 29.10 12.62 -12.19
C ASP A 166 29.04 11.39 -11.28
N PHE A 167 27.88 10.72 -11.20
CA PHE A 167 27.76 9.46 -10.48
C PHE A 167 28.53 8.34 -11.20
N GLN A 168 28.47 8.34 -12.54
CA GLN A 168 29.20 7.38 -13.39
C GLN A 168 30.72 7.52 -13.30
N LYS A 169 31.24 8.69 -12.90
CA LYS A 169 32.68 8.92 -12.67
C LYS A 169 33.18 8.35 -11.33
N LEU A 170 32.27 8.03 -10.40
CA LEU A 170 32.63 7.44 -9.11
C LEU A 170 33.22 6.05 -9.28
N SER A 171 34.01 5.60 -8.30
CA SER A 171 34.52 4.22 -8.32
C SER A 171 33.38 3.20 -8.23
N PRO A 172 33.54 1.98 -8.75
CA PRO A 172 32.51 0.94 -8.65
C PRO A 172 32.07 0.66 -7.21
N GLU A 173 32.99 0.78 -6.26
CA GLU A 173 32.72 0.65 -4.83
C GLU A 173 31.81 1.78 -4.31
N GLN A 174 32.12 3.04 -4.66
CA GLN A 174 31.30 4.19 -4.28
C GLN A 174 29.90 4.11 -4.88
N GLN A 175 29.81 3.70 -6.14
CA GLN A 175 28.52 3.48 -6.80
C GLN A 175 27.73 2.38 -6.08
N GLY A 176 28.35 1.23 -5.83
CA GLY A 176 27.71 0.09 -5.15
C GLY A 176 27.20 0.46 -3.75
N GLN A 177 28.03 1.12 -2.96
CA GLN A 177 27.67 1.52 -1.60
C GLN A 177 26.60 2.61 -1.58
N CYS A 178 26.68 3.59 -2.48
CA CYS A 178 25.62 4.60 -2.61
C CYS A 178 24.28 3.96 -2.97
N LYS A 179 24.25 3.00 -3.90
CA LYS A 179 23.03 2.26 -4.27
C LYS A 179 22.46 1.48 -3.07
N ALA A 180 23.32 0.84 -2.27
CA ALA A 180 22.90 0.14 -1.07
C ALA A 180 22.25 1.09 -0.05
N PHE A 181 22.92 2.18 0.30
CA PHE A 181 22.39 3.19 1.22
C PHE A 181 21.14 3.90 0.70
N TYR A 182 21.06 4.13 -0.61
CA TYR A 182 19.88 4.70 -1.25
C TYR A 182 18.66 3.79 -1.12
N LYS A 183 18.84 2.46 -1.19
CA LYS A 183 17.77 1.48 -0.94
C LYS A 183 17.30 1.48 0.51
N GLU A 184 18.14 1.84 1.47
CA GLU A 184 17.77 1.88 2.89
C GLU A 184 16.84 3.06 3.25
N ILE A 185 16.92 4.17 2.51
CA ILE A 185 16.04 5.34 2.71
C ILE A 185 14.82 5.37 1.78
N LYS A 186 14.55 4.26 1.06
CA LYS A 186 13.42 4.16 0.13
C LYS A 186 12.11 4.59 0.80
N PRO A 187 11.17 5.26 0.11
CA PRO A 187 9.99 5.84 0.74
C PRO A 187 9.12 4.79 1.44
N TYR A 188 9.05 3.59 0.87
CA TYR A 188 8.21 2.51 1.36
C TYR A 188 8.96 1.19 1.48
N ASN A 189 8.73 0.49 2.59
CA ASN A 189 9.06 -0.93 2.74
C ASN A 189 7.82 -1.77 2.45
N THR A 190 8.01 -2.94 1.85
CA THR A 190 6.94 -3.92 1.68
C THR A 190 6.88 -4.84 2.89
N GLU A 191 5.69 -5.04 3.41
CA GLU A 191 5.40 -6.00 4.47
C GLU A 191 4.22 -6.90 4.10
N SER A 192 4.30 -8.16 4.51
CA SER A 192 3.17 -9.09 4.47
C SER A 192 2.38 -9.01 5.76
N VAL A 193 1.05 -8.89 5.63
CA VAL A 193 0.11 -9.10 6.76
C VAL A 193 -0.45 -10.52 6.77
N LEU A 194 0.15 -11.41 5.98
CA LEU A 194 -0.19 -12.82 5.88
C LEU A 194 0.92 -13.69 6.47
N THR A 195 0.52 -14.82 7.05
CA THR A 195 1.38 -15.91 7.52
C THR A 195 0.79 -17.25 7.11
N SER A 196 1.52 -18.34 7.33
CA SER A 196 1.01 -19.71 7.17
C SER A 196 0.58 -20.25 8.53
N ASP A 197 -0.61 -20.83 8.60
CA ASP A 197 -1.03 -21.59 9.78
C ASP A 197 -0.32 -22.96 9.87
N LYS A 198 -0.64 -23.72 10.91
CA LYS A 198 -0.04 -25.06 11.15
C LYS A 198 -0.30 -26.06 10.01
N ASN A 199 -1.30 -25.81 9.17
CA ASN A 199 -1.66 -26.65 8.03
C ASN A 199 -1.12 -26.10 6.70
N GLY A 200 -0.29 -25.05 6.74
CA GLY A 200 0.23 -24.39 5.54
C GLY A 200 -0.78 -23.50 4.82
N LYS A 201 -1.94 -23.21 5.43
CA LYS A 201 -2.94 -22.31 4.85
C LYS A 201 -2.56 -20.87 5.12
N THR A 202 -2.65 -20.03 4.09
CA THR A 202 -2.44 -18.58 4.21
C THR A 202 -3.54 -17.95 5.06
N VAL A 203 -3.15 -17.25 6.12
CA VAL A 203 -4.03 -16.56 7.07
C VAL A 203 -3.45 -15.18 7.40
N PHE A 204 -4.27 -14.28 7.92
CA PHE A 204 -3.79 -12.99 8.44
C PHE A 204 -3.00 -13.19 9.75
N ILE A 205 -2.02 -12.33 10.00
CA ILE A 205 -1.29 -12.28 11.27
C ILE A 205 -2.18 -11.79 12.42
N GLU A 206 -1.82 -12.10 13.67
CA GLU A 206 -2.59 -11.71 14.85
C GLU A 206 -2.49 -10.22 15.19
N GLU A 207 -1.45 -9.52 14.71
CA GLU A 207 -1.23 -8.11 14.99
C GLU A 207 -2.25 -7.22 14.25
N ARG A 208 -3.40 -6.99 14.89
CA ARG A 208 -4.56 -6.27 14.34
C ARG A 208 -4.20 -4.91 13.75
N ALA A 209 -3.32 -4.16 14.39
CA ALA A 209 -2.86 -2.87 13.90
C ALA A 209 -2.10 -2.95 12.56
N ARG A 210 -1.39 -4.05 12.28
CA ARG A 210 -0.76 -4.29 10.96
C ARG A 210 -1.78 -4.72 9.93
N VAL A 211 -2.68 -5.63 10.28
CA VAL A 211 -3.75 -6.07 9.37
C VAL A 211 -4.65 -4.89 8.99
N SER A 212 -5.00 -4.03 9.94
CA SER A 212 -5.78 -2.80 9.72
C SER A 212 -5.10 -1.86 8.72
N ARG A 213 -3.80 -1.62 8.87
CA ARG A 213 -2.99 -0.87 7.88
C ARG A 213 -3.05 -1.49 6.49
N GLY A 214 -2.94 -2.81 6.40
CA GLY A 214 -3.06 -3.55 5.15
C GLY A 214 -4.43 -3.39 4.48
N ILE A 215 -5.52 -3.46 5.25
CA ILE A 215 -6.89 -3.27 4.75
C ILE A 215 -7.08 -1.87 4.18
N VAL A 216 -6.69 -0.84 4.93
CA VAL A 216 -6.79 0.56 4.49
C VAL A 216 -6.03 0.76 3.16
N GLU A 217 -4.80 0.24 3.08
CA GLU A 217 -3.97 0.37 1.89
C GLU A 217 -4.56 -0.37 0.68
N VAL A 218 -4.99 -1.62 0.84
CA VAL A 218 -5.59 -2.42 -0.24
C VAL A 218 -6.85 -1.76 -0.78
N LEU A 219 -7.75 -1.29 0.09
CA LEU A 219 -8.97 -0.60 -0.34
C LEU A 219 -8.64 0.69 -1.11
N TYR A 220 -7.64 1.45 -0.66
CA TYR A 220 -7.18 2.65 -1.37
C TYR A 220 -6.63 2.33 -2.76
N LEU A 221 -5.75 1.33 -2.87
CA LEU A 221 -5.19 0.92 -4.16
C LEU A 221 -6.27 0.39 -5.11
N LEU A 222 -7.25 -0.36 -4.61
CA LEU A 222 -8.37 -0.85 -5.42
C LEU A 222 -9.22 0.30 -5.95
N ARG A 223 -9.41 1.37 -5.16
CA ARG A 223 -10.07 2.59 -5.65
C ARG A 223 -9.25 3.28 -6.73
N CYS A 224 -7.95 3.47 -6.52
CA CYS A 224 -7.10 4.14 -7.51
C CYS A 224 -7.06 3.36 -8.82
N SER A 225 -6.84 2.04 -8.76
CA SER A 225 -6.86 1.15 -9.92
C SER A 225 -8.17 1.27 -10.71
N LEU A 226 -9.31 1.29 -10.02
CA LEU A 226 -10.62 1.45 -10.67
C LEU A 226 -10.81 2.84 -11.31
N MET A 227 -10.47 3.91 -10.59
CA MET A 227 -10.65 5.29 -11.05
C MET A 227 -9.68 5.70 -12.17
N HIS A 228 -8.50 5.09 -12.21
CA HIS A 228 -7.52 5.30 -13.27
C HIS A 228 -7.76 4.39 -14.50
N GLY A 229 -8.81 3.55 -14.47
CA GLY A 229 -9.14 2.66 -15.58
C GLY A 229 -8.14 1.52 -15.78
N GLU A 230 -7.42 1.13 -14.72
CA GLU A 230 -6.40 0.07 -14.78
C GLU A 230 -7.01 -1.33 -14.68
N VAL A 231 -8.28 -1.41 -14.27
CA VAL A 231 -9.02 -2.65 -14.09
C VAL A 231 -9.71 -3.06 -15.38
N LYS A 232 -9.42 -4.26 -15.88
CA LYS A 232 -10.22 -4.90 -16.93
C LYS A 232 -11.41 -5.64 -16.29
N PRO A 233 -12.66 -5.34 -16.68
CA PRO A 233 -13.83 -6.06 -16.17
C PRO A 233 -13.73 -7.57 -16.44
N SER A 234 -13.97 -8.37 -15.41
CA SER A 234 -13.99 -9.84 -15.46
C SER A 234 -14.68 -10.38 -14.21
N LYS A 235 -15.08 -11.66 -14.23
CA LYS A 235 -15.66 -12.31 -13.05
C LYS A 235 -14.74 -12.21 -11.82
N ASN A 236 -13.46 -12.51 -12.00
CA ASN A 236 -12.46 -12.45 -10.91
C ASN A 236 -12.29 -11.01 -10.39
N ALA A 237 -12.25 -10.02 -11.28
CA ALA A 237 -12.18 -8.62 -10.86
C ALA A 237 -13.45 -8.20 -10.11
N SER A 238 -14.63 -8.58 -10.60
CA SER A 238 -15.90 -8.30 -9.93
C SER A 238 -15.95 -8.92 -8.53
N GLU A 239 -15.43 -10.14 -8.35
CA GLU A 239 -15.30 -10.75 -7.02
C GLU A 239 -14.38 -9.96 -6.07
N VAL A 240 -13.26 -9.43 -6.56
CA VAL A 240 -12.41 -8.53 -5.76
C VAL A 240 -13.20 -7.32 -5.29
N TYR A 241 -13.91 -6.64 -6.20
CA TYR A 241 -14.69 -5.44 -5.85
C TYR A 241 -15.90 -5.74 -4.98
N LYS A 242 -16.50 -6.93 -5.11
CA LYS A 242 -17.55 -7.42 -4.21
C LYS A 242 -17.05 -7.48 -2.77
N TYR A 243 -15.94 -8.19 -2.54
CA TYR A 243 -15.43 -8.35 -1.18
C TYR A 243 -14.80 -7.06 -0.65
N ALA A 244 -14.21 -6.22 -1.51
CA ALA A 244 -13.75 -4.89 -1.12
C ALA A 244 -14.92 -3.99 -0.66
N TYR A 245 -16.05 -4.04 -1.38
CA TYR A 245 -17.29 -3.37 -0.98
C TYR A 245 -17.80 -3.88 0.37
N LEU A 246 -17.94 -5.21 0.54
CA LEU A 246 -18.46 -5.80 1.78
C LEU A 246 -17.59 -5.46 2.99
N VAL A 247 -16.26 -5.54 2.84
CA VAL A 247 -15.29 -5.15 3.88
C VAL A 247 -15.43 -3.67 4.24
N LEU A 248 -15.41 -2.77 3.25
CA LEU A 248 -15.54 -1.33 3.50
C LEU A 248 -16.89 -0.96 4.10
N PHE A 249 -17.97 -1.57 3.60
CA PHE A 249 -19.32 -1.35 4.10
C PHE A 249 -19.48 -1.77 5.56
N ALA A 250 -18.95 -2.94 5.94
CA ALA A 250 -18.99 -3.41 7.32
C ALA A 250 -18.26 -2.45 8.29
N ILE A 251 -17.11 -1.89 7.89
CA ILE A 251 -16.37 -0.91 8.68
C ILE A 251 -17.19 0.36 8.84
N LEU A 252 -17.68 0.94 7.74
CA LEU A 252 -18.46 2.19 7.76
C LEU A 252 -19.76 2.04 8.54
N LYS A 253 -20.43 0.88 8.45
CA LYS A 253 -21.66 0.61 9.20
C LYS A 253 -21.41 0.51 10.71
N ASN A 254 -20.22 0.09 11.12
CA ASN A 254 -19.86 0.00 12.54
C ASN A 254 -19.52 1.36 13.17
N MET A 255 -19.37 2.41 12.35
CA MET A 255 -19.08 3.79 12.77
C MET A 255 -20.36 4.62 13.01
N VAL A 256 -21.55 4.02 12.84
CA VAL A 256 -22.85 4.71 12.94
C VAL A 256 -23.72 4.03 14.00
#